data_AF-A0A956H9K1-F1
#
_entry.id   AF-A0A956H9K1-F1
#
_cell.length_a   1.000
_cell.length_b   1.000
_cell.length_c   1.000
_cell.angle_alpha   90.00
_cell.angle_beta   90.00
_cell.angle_gamma   90.00
#
_symmetry.space_group_name_H-M   'P 1'
#
loop_
_entity.id
_entity.type
_entity.pdbx_description
1 polymer ?
#
loop_
_entity_poly.entity_id
_entity_poly.type
_entity_poly.pdbx_seq_one_letter_code
_entity_poly.pdbx_strand_id
1 'polypeptide(L)'
;GLTMSDLYPEDDWNYVFGYASLHARVGVYGFARYDPAFFGERRPADVDTLILRRGTQVMSHEIGHMFGMQHCVHYSCNMNGSNSLEESDTQPAHLCPVCLRKLHMVTDLDVVARYTALDRFYRDHDLEPEARWVEARLSFIEAGLARAR
;
A
#
# COMPACT_ATOMS: atom_id res chain seq x y z
N GLY A 1 -5.73 -14.15 -0.54
CA GLY A 1 -5.32 -15.07 0.53
C GLY A 1 -4.17 -14.44 1.29
N LEU A 2 -4.10 -14.67 2.60
CA LEU A 2 -3.00 -14.21 3.44
C LEU A 2 -2.28 -15.42 4.03
N THR A 3 -0.95 -15.41 4.05
CA THR A 3 -0.16 -16.50 4.62
C THR A 3 1.08 -15.97 5.37
N MET A 4 1.50 -16.71 6.40
CA MET A 4 2.78 -16.50 7.09
C MET A 4 3.92 -17.30 6.43
N SER A 5 3.61 -18.08 5.40
CA SER A 5 4.61 -18.82 4.62
C SER A 5 5.27 -17.93 3.58
N ASP A 6 6.48 -18.30 3.21
CA ASP A 6 7.20 -17.70 2.10
C ASP A 6 6.59 -18.12 0.76
N LEU A 7 6.69 -17.28 -0.27
CA LEU A 7 6.04 -17.48 -1.56
C LEU A 7 7.07 -17.56 -2.70
N TYR A 8 6.97 -18.64 -3.47
CA TYR A 8 7.79 -18.92 -4.65
C TYR A 8 6.85 -19.19 -5.84
N PRO A 9 6.83 -18.35 -6.89
CA PRO A 9 5.92 -18.51 -8.02
C PRO A 9 6.22 -19.76 -8.86
N GLU A 10 7.50 -20.08 -9.03
CA GLU A 10 8.02 -21.22 -9.77
C GLU A 10 9.32 -21.71 -9.11
N ASP A 11 9.74 -22.95 -9.40
CA ASP A 11 10.92 -23.57 -8.79
C ASP A 11 12.23 -22.81 -9.08
N ASP A 12 12.30 -22.11 -10.22
CA ASP A 12 13.49 -21.39 -10.70
C ASP A 12 13.47 -19.88 -10.39
N TRP A 13 12.40 -19.38 -9.75
CA TRP A 13 12.28 -17.96 -9.38
C TRP A 13 12.83 -17.71 -7.97
N ASN A 14 13.24 -16.47 -7.73
CA ASN A 14 13.40 -15.99 -6.36
C ASN A 14 12.02 -15.94 -5.66
N TYR A 15 11.94 -15.31 -4.50
CA TYR A 15 10.69 -15.15 -3.78
C TYR A 15 9.87 -13.95 -4.27
N VAL A 16 8.59 -13.94 -3.90
CA VAL A 16 7.71 -12.76 -4.03
C VAL A 16 7.08 -12.43 -2.67
N PHE A 17 6.85 -11.15 -2.39
CA PHE A 17 6.13 -10.75 -1.18
C PHE A 17 4.60 -10.93 -1.33
N GLY A 18 4.11 -10.89 -2.56
CA GLY A 18 2.74 -11.18 -2.93
C GLY A 18 2.64 -11.43 -4.42
N TYR A 19 1.52 -11.99 -4.85
CA TYR A 19 1.22 -12.22 -6.25
C TYR A 19 -0.27 -12.00 -6.50
N ALA A 20 -0.62 -11.15 -7.46
CA ALA A 20 -2.00 -10.92 -7.88
C ALA A 20 -2.19 -11.20 -9.36
N SER A 21 -3.32 -11.84 -9.69
CA SER A 21 -3.79 -12.00 -11.05
C SER A 21 -4.70 -10.83 -11.43
N LEU A 22 -4.28 -10.07 -12.45
CA LEU A 22 -5.09 -9.00 -13.05
C LEU A 22 -6.43 -9.51 -13.62
N HIS A 23 -6.45 -10.74 -14.14
CA HIS A 23 -7.61 -11.29 -14.85
C HIS A 23 -8.54 -12.07 -13.92
N ALA A 24 -7.97 -12.89 -13.04
CA ALA A 24 -8.76 -13.73 -12.14
C ALA A 24 -9.22 -12.98 -10.88
N ARG A 25 -8.73 -11.76 -10.63
CA ARG A 25 -9.06 -10.92 -9.46
C ARG A 25 -8.88 -11.66 -8.15
N VAL A 26 -7.79 -12.41 -8.07
CA VAL A 26 -7.33 -13.11 -6.88
C VAL A 26 -5.87 -12.76 -6.65
N GLY A 27 -5.46 -12.74 -5.38
CA GLY A 27 -4.06 -12.58 -5.02
C GLY A 27 -3.75 -13.31 -3.72
N VAL A 28 -2.47 -13.61 -3.52
CA VAL A 28 -1.92 -14.16 -2.28
C VAL A 28 -0.81 -13.25 -1.78
N TYR A 29 -0.70 -13.12 -0.46
CA TYR A 29 0.28 -12.26 0.19
C TYR A 29 0.95 -12.99 1.35
N GLY A 30 2.29 -12.93 1.40
CA GLY A 30 3.13 -13.64 2.36
C GLY A 30 3.81 -12.69 3.35
N PHE A 31 3.63 -12.91 4.65
CA PHE A 31 4.23 -12.08 5.69
C PHE A 31 5.65 -12.53 6.12
N ALA A 32 6.10 -13.72 5.70
CA ALA A 32 7.31 -14.37 6.20
C ALA A 32 8.55 -13.48 6.18
N ARG A 33 8.72 -12.70 5.11
CA ARG A 33 9.94 -11.91 4.84
C ARG A 33 9.88 -10.46 5.34
N TYR A 34 8.79 -10.05 5.99
CA TYR A 34 8.67 -8.69 6.52
C TYR A 34 9.31 -8.51 7.89
N ASP A 35 9.48 -9.61 8.63
CA ASP A 35 10.22 -9.62 9.89
C ASP A 35 11.74 -9.60 9.61
N PRO A 36 12.49 -8.59 10.08
CA PRO A 36 13.94 -8.55 9.93
C PRO A 36 14.64 -9.81 10.45
N ALA A 37 14.07 -10.49 11.44
CA ALA A 37 14.60 -11.75 11.96
C ALA A 37 14.64 -12.87 10.92
N PHE A 38 13.82 -12.81 9.86
CA PHE A 38 13.87 -13.76 8.74
C PHE A 38 15.23 -13.76 8.04
N PHE A 39 15.86 -12.58 7.93
CA PHE A 39 17.19 -12.42 7.34
C PHE A 39 18.32 -12.50 8.39
N GLY A 40 18.00 -12.86 9.64
CA GLY A 40 18.95 -12.85 10.75
C GLY A 40 19.31 -11.44 11.24
N GLU A 41 18.55 -10.42 10.85
CA GLU A 41 18.79 -9.04 11.25
C GLU A 41 18.20 -8.75 12.64
N ARG A 42 18.78 -7.76 13.32
CA ARG A 42 18.26 -7.31 14.62
C ARG A 42 16.93 -6.58 14.39
N ARG A 43 15.88 -7.03 15.07
CA ARG A 43 14.60 -6.31 15.11
C ARG A 43 14.79 -4.92 15.73
N PRO A 44 14.36 -3.84 15.05
CA PRO A 44 14.34 -2.51 15.63
C PRO A 44 13.25 -2.40 16.72
N ALA A 45 13.25 -1.30 17.47
CA ALA A 45 12.30 -1.12 18.59
C ALA A 45 10.84 -1.02 18.11
N ASP A 46 10.63 -0.54 16.89
CA ASP A 46 9.36 -0.30 16.21
C ASP A 46 9.04 -1.38 15.15
N VAL A 47 9.59 -2.60 15.32
CA VAL A 47 9.47 -3.69 14.34
C VAL A 47 8.02 -4.02 13.98
N ASP A 48 7.10 -3.96 14.94
CA ASP A 48 5.68 -4.26 14.70
C ASP A 48 5.04 -3.21 13.78
N THR A 49 5.32 -1.93 14.02
CA THR A 49 4.87 -0.82 13.17
C THR A 49 5.49 -0.91 11.77
N LEU A 50 6.77 -1.27 11.68
CA LEU A 50 7.47 -1.47 10.40
C LEU A 50 6.83 -2.61 9.57
N ILE A 51 6.59 -3.76 10.21
CA ILE A 51 5.95 -4.92 9.57
C ILE A 51 4.53 -4.55 9.12
N LEU A 52 3.75 -3.87 9.96
CA LEU A 52 2.40 -3.43 9.62
C LEU A 52 2.40 -2.46 8.44
N ARG A 53 3.29 -1.45 8.45
CA ARG A 53 3.44 -0.48 7.37
C ARG A 53 3.73 -1.18 6.04
N ARG A 54 4.80 -1.98 6.01
CA ARG A 54 5.23 -2.68 4.79
C ARG A 54 4.16 -3.67 4.32
N GLY A 55 3.57 -4.42 5.25
CA GLY A 55 2.48 -5.36 5.01
C GLY A 55 1.28 -4.72 4.35
N THR A 56 0.78 -3.62 4.92
CA THR A 56 -0.38 -2.90 4.39
C THR A 56 -0.08 -2.18 3.07
N GLN A 57 1.12 -1.63 2.90
CA GLN A 57 1.58 -0.99 1.67
C GLN A 57 1.50 -1.97 0.49
N VAL A 58 2.21 -3.10 0.57
CA VAL A 58 2.27 -4.04 -0.56
C VAL A 58 0.95 -4.79 -0.71
N MET A 59 0.24 -5.14 0.37
CA MET A 59 -1.11 -5.71 0.23
C MET A 59 -2.05 -4.77 -0.54
N SER A 60 -2.00 -3.47 -0.24
CA SER A 60 -2.82 -2.49 -0.97
C SER A 60 -2.36 -2.27 -2.41
N HIS A 61 -1.07 -2.49 -2.71
CA HIS A 61 -0.52 -2.52 -4.07
C HIS A 61 -1.11 -3.68 -4.88
N GLU A 62 -1.05 -4.90 -4.34
CA GLU A 62 -1.60 -6.09 -4.98
C GLU A 62 -3.12 -6.01 -5.16
N ILE A 63 -3.84 -5.43 -4.19
CA ILE A 63 -5.27 -5.14 -4.33
C ILE A 63 -5.51 -4.13 -5.46
N GLY A 64 -4.63 -3.14 -5.64
CA GLY A 64 -4.66 -2.24 -6.78
C GLY A 64 -4.59 -2.97 -8.12
N HIS A 65 -3.73 -3.99 -8.23
CA HIS A 65 -3.70 -4.89 -9.38
C HIS A 65 -5.03 -5.64 -9.58
N MET A 66 -5.68 -6.11 -8.51
CA MET A 66 -7.00 -6.74 -8.60
C MET A 66 -8.10 -5.80 -9.14
N PHE A 67 -7.92 -4.48 -8.97
CA PHE A 67 -8.76 -3.44 -9.57
C PHE A 67 -8.34 -3.04 -11.01
N GLY A 68 -7.40 -3.76 -11.62
CA GLY A 68 -6.94 -3.54 -13.00
C GLY A 68 -5.91 -2.43 -13.15
N MET A 69 -5.29 -1.96 -12.05
CA MET A 69 -4.22 -0.98 -12.14
C MET A 69 -2.91 -1.66 -12.53
N GLN A 70 -2.23 -1.12 -13.54
CA GLN A 70 -0.82 -1.43 -13.79
C GLN A 70 0.09 -0.56 -12.91
N HIS A 71 1.38 -0.88 -12.89
CA HIS A 71 2.38 -0.03 -12.25
C HIS A 71 2.26 1.42 -12.72
N CYS A 72 2.31 2.35 -11.78
CA CYS A 72 2.26 3.78 -12.03
C CYS A 72 3.65 4.31 -12.40
N VAL A 73 3.73 5.05 -13.50
CA VAL A 73 4.95 5.72 -13.97
C VAL A 73 4.84 7.25 -13.95
N HIS A 74 3.72 7.79 -13.49
CA HIS A 74 3.41 9.21 -13.61
C HIS A 74 3.86 10.03 -12.38
N TYR A 75 3.79 9.44 -11.19
CA TYR A 75 4.02 10.12 -9.91
C TYR A 75 4.56 9.13 -8.89
N SER A 76 5.08 9.65 -7.78
CA SER A 76 5.29 8.88 -6.56
C SER A 76 3.93 8.36 -6.05
N CYS A 77 3.80 7.04 -5.96
CA CYS A 77 2.53 6.35 -5.79
C CYS A 77 2.78 4.97 -5.18
N ASN A 78 1.86 4.48 -4.36
CA ASN A 78 1.91 3.10 -3.89
C ASN A 78 1.91 2.07 -5.03
N MET A 79 1.38 2.43 -6.21
CA MET A 79 1.40 1.57 -7.39
C MET A 79 2.72 1.66 -8.18
N ASN A 80 3.78 2.31 -7.71
CA ASN A 80 5.07 2.26 -8.42
C ASN A 80 5.63 0.84 -8.38
N GLY A 81 6.18 0.37 -9.51
CA GLY A 81 6.89 -0.91 -9.51
C GLY A 81 8.16 -0.81 -8.66
N SER A 82 8.55 -1.91 -8.03
CA SER A 82 9.77 -1.97 -7.22
C SER A 82 10.51 -3.28 -7.45
N ASN A 83 11.84 -3.23 -7.50
CA ASN A 83 12.71 -4.38 -7.68
C ASN A 83 13.43 -4.81 -6.39
N SER A 84 13.27 -4.07 -5.29
CA SER A 84 13.89 -4.38 -4.00
C SER A 84 13.07 -3.86 -2.83
N LEU A 85 13.23 -4.45 -1.65
CA LEU A 85 12.58 -3.97 -0.43
C LEU A 85 13.00 -2.54 -0.08
N GLU A 86 14.27 -2.21 -0.27
CA GLU A 86 14.81 -0.86 -0.07
C GLU A 86 14.11 0.16 -0.98
N GLU A 87 13.93 -0.16 -2.27
CA GLU A 87 13.19 0.71 -3.19
C GLU A 87 11.72 0.85 -2.74
N SER A 88 11.06 -0.25 -2.39
CA SER A 88 9.67 -0.23 -1.89
C SER A 88 9.51 0.61 -0.62
N ASP A 89 10.49 0.59 0.28
CA ASP A 89 10.46 1.37 1.52
C ASP A 89 10.52 2.88 1.28
N THR A 90 11.18 3.32 0.20
CA THR A 90 11.22 4.74 -0.20
C THR A 90 9.92 5.22 -0.87
N GLN A 91 9.06 4.30 -1.30
CA GLN A 91 7.80 4.62 -1.97
C GLN A 91 6.70 4.94 -0.95
N PRO A 92 5.71 5.77 -1.33
CA PRO A 92 4.63 6.13 -0.42
C PRO A 92 3.56 5.04 -0.35
N ALA A 93 2.87 4.93 0.80
CA ALA A 93 1.70 4.06 0.95
C ALA A 93 0.41 4.63 0.31
N HIS A 94 0.44 5.86 -0.19
CA HIS A 94 -0.75 6.52 -0.77
C HIS A 94 -0.83 6.40 -2.30
N LEU A 95 -2.06 6.44 -2.83
CA LEU A 95 -2.28 6.53 -4.27
C LEU A 95 -2.10 7.95 -4.77
N CYS A 96 -1.42 8.12 -5.91
CA CYS A 96 -1.39 9.39 -6.61
C CYS A 96 -2.77 9.74 -7.21
N PRO A 97 -3.01 11.00 -7.64
CA PRO A 97 -4.31 11.42 -8.16
C PRO A 97 -4.83 10.56 -9.33
N VAL A 98 -3.93 10.09 -10.20
CA VAL A 98 -4.28 9.22 -11.34
C VAL A 98 -4.79 7.87 -10.85
N CYS A 99 -4.06 7.20 -9.94
CA CYS A 99 -4.46 5.88 -9.44
C CYS A 99 -5.67 5.96 -8.51
N LEU A 100 -5.80 7.03 -7.73
CA LEU A 100 -7.00 7.30 -6.95
C LEU A 100 -8.23 7.47 -7.84
N ARG A 101 -8.10 8.20 -8.96
CA ARG A 101 -9.20 8.35 -9.93
C ARG A 101 -9.57 7.02 -10.57
N LYS A 102 -8.60 6.17 -10.93
CA LYS A 102 -8.85 4.80 -11.41
C LYS A 102 -9.65 4.00 -10.39
N LEU A 103 -9.25 4.04 -9.12
CA LEU A 103 -9.94 3.32 -8.05
C LEU A 103 -11.39 3.82 -7.89
N HIS A 104 -11.57 5.14 -7.80
CA HIS A 104 -12.89 5.73 -7.67
C HIS A 104 -13.79 5.40 -8.88
N MET A 105 -13.26 5.35 -10.10
CA MET A 105 -14.05 4.96 -11.28
C MET A 105 -14.59 3.52 -11.22
N VAL A 106 -13.91 2.60 -10.52
CA VAL A 106 -14.32 1.19 -10.45
C VAL A 106 -15.09 0.83 -9.19
N THR A 107 -14.98 1.62 -8.12
CA THR A 107 -15.66 1.34 -6.85
C THR A 107 -16.67 2.40 -6.41
N ASP A 108 -16.72 3.55 -7.08
CA ASP A 108 -17.49 4.73 -6.67
C ASP A 108 -17.21 5.17 -5.21
N LEU A 109 -15.95 5.02 -4.76
CA LEU A 109 -15.62 5.31 -3.36
C LEU A 109 -15.79 6.80 -3.05
N ASP A 110 -16.27 7.10 -1.85
CA ASP A 110 -16.18 8.44 -1.28
C ASP A 110 -14.73 8.70 -0.84
N VAL A 111 -14.09 9.67 -1.51
CA VAL A 111 -12.68 10.01 -1.28
C VAL A 111 -12.47 10.61 0.12
N VAL A 112 -13.42 11.41 0.61
CA VAL A 112 -13.32 12.01 1.95
C VAL A 112 -13.47 10.93 2.99
N ALA A 113 -14.52 10.10 2.90
CA ALA A 113 -14.74 9.00 3.84
C ALA A 113 -13.54 8.03 3.89
N ARG A 114 -12.97 7.69 2.71
CA ARG A 114 -11.75 6.88 2.61
C ARG A 114 -10.59 7.50 3.37
N TYR A 115 -10.31 8.78 3.15
CA TYR A 115 -9.19 9.44 3.81
C TYR A 115 -9.42 9.63 5.31
N THR A 116 -10.64 9.93 5.76
CA THR A 116 -10.96 9.97 7.20
C THR A 116 -10.70 8.62 7.87
N ALA A 117 -11.09 7.51 7.23
CA ALA A 117 -10.82 6.17 7.75
C ALA A 117 -9.31 5.85 7.79
N LEU A 118 -8.55 6.26 6.77
CA LEU A 118 -7.11 6.08 6.73
C LEU A 118 -6.37 6.92 7.77
N ASP A 119 -6.75 8.19 7.97
CA ASP A 119 -6.14 9.04 9.01
C ASP A 119 -6.29 8.39 10.39
N ARG A 120 -7.51 7.91 10.71
CA ARG A 120 -7.75 7.17 11.95
C ARG A 120 -6.88 5.93 12.05
N PHE A 121 -6.86 5.09 11.02
CA PHE A 121 -6.04 3.87 11.01
C PHE A 121 -4.55 4.19 11.23
N TYR A 122 -4.01 5.19 10.53
CA TYR A 122 -2.60 5.55 10.67
C TYR A 122 -2.26 6.09 12.06
N ARG A 123 -3.15 6.87 12.68
CA ARG A 123 -2.96 7.36 14.07
C ARG A 123 -3.08 6.24 15.10
N ASP A 124 -4.01 5.30 14.91
CA ASP A 124 -4.21 4.16 15.82
C ASP A 124 -3.01 3.18 15.80
N HIS A 125 -2.11 3.32 14.83
CA HIS A 125 -0.98 2.41 14.59
C HIS A 125 0.40 3.10 14.51
N ASP A 126 0.52 4.34 15.01
CA ASP A 126 1.79 5.09 15.05
C ASP A 126 2.46 5.25 13.67
N LEU A 127 1.65 5.48 12.63
CA LEU A 127 2.08 5.74 11.25
C LEU A 127 2.00 7.24 10.95
N GLU A 128 2.69 8.05 11.75
CA GLU A 128 2.66 9.51 11.67
C GLU A 128 2.97 10.10 10.28
N PRO A 129 3.95 9.60 9.50
CA PRO A 129 4.22 10.15 8.17
C PRO A 129 3.02 10.03 7.24
N GLU A 130 2.37 8.87 7.23
CA GLU A 130 1.17 8.59 6.44
C GLU A 130 -0.04 9.39 6.95
N ALA A 131 -0.24 9.46 8.28
CA ALA A 131 -1.31 10.26 8.89
C ALA A 131 -1.22 11.74 8.49
N ARG A 132 -0.03 12.35 8.62
CA ARG A 132 0.19 13.76 8.23
C ARG A 132 -0.09 14.00 6.75
N TRP A 133 0.28 13.06 5.88
CA TRP A 133 0.00 13.19 4.46
C TRP A 133 -1.51 13.17 4.18
N VAL A 134 -2.24 12.27 4.83
CA VAL A 134 -3.70 12.15 4.67
C VAL A 134 -4.42 13.38 5.21
N GLU A 135 -4.02 13.89 6.38
CA GLU A 135 -4.57 15.10 6.99
C GLU A 135 -4.43 16.32 6.06
N ALA A 136 -3.24 16.53 5.49
CA ALA A 136 -3.00 17.59 4.52
C ALA A 136 -3.87 17.42 3.26
N ARG A 137 -4.07 16.18 2.83
CA ARG A 137 -4.88 15.86 1.64
C ARG A 137 -6.38 16.09 1.88
N LEU A 138 -6.91 15.71 3.05
CA LEU A 138 -8.28 15.98 3.48
C LEU A 138 -8.54 17.48 3.50
N SER A 139 -7.68 18.23 4.19
CA SER A 139 -7.78 19.68 4.31
C SER A 139 -7.84 20.37 2.93
N PHE A 140 -7.01 19.92 1.98
CA PHE A 140 -7.05 20.45 0.61
C PHE A 140 -8.38 20.17 -0.09
N ILE A 141 -8.91 18.95 0.03
CA ILE A 141 -10.16 18.54 -0.64
C ILE A 141 -11.34 19.33 -0.07
N GLU A 142 -11.44 19.41 1.25
CA GLU A 142 -12.51 20.14 1.94
C GLU A 142 -12.49 21.63 1.59
N ALA A 143 -11.30 22.25 1.56
CA ALA A 143 -11.16 23.63 1.13
C ALA A 143 -11.60 23.84 -0.33
N GLY A 144 -11.34 22.87 -1.21
CA GLY A 144 -11.80 22.89 -2.60
C GLY A 144 -13.32 22.77 -2.72
N LEU A 145 -13.94 21.87 -1.96
CA LEU A 145 -15.39 21.69 -1.92
C LEU A 145 -16.11 22.92 -1.37
N ALA A 146 -15.55 23.57 -0.35
CA ALA A 146 -16.10 24.80 0.21
C ALA A 146 -16.12 25.96 -0.80
N ARG A 147 -15.15 26.02 -1.72
CA ARG A 147 -15.07 27.05 -2.78
C ARG A 147 -16.01 26.79 -3.97
N ALA A 148 -16.46 25.54 -4.14
CA ALA A 148 -17.33 25.14 -5.24
C ALA A 148 -18.83 25.27 -4.89
N ARG A 149 -19.14 25.60 -3.63
CA ARG A 149 -20.49 25.92 -3.14
C ARG A 149 -20.71 27.43 -3.18
#